data_AF-A0A928ERQ0-F1
#
_entry.id   AF-A0A928ERQ0-F1
#
_cell.length_a   1.000
_cell.length_b   1.000
_cell.length_c   1.000
_cell.angle_alpha   90.00
_cell.angle_beta   90.00
_cell.angle_gamma   90.00
#
_symmetry.space_group_name_H-M   'P 1'
#
loop_
_entity.id
_entity.type
_entity.pdbx_description
1 polymer ?
#
loop_
_entity_poly.entity_id
_entity_poly.type
_entity_poly.pdbx_seq_one_letter_code
_entity_poly.pdbx_strand_id
1 'polypeptide(L)'
;MSCTSAPIPMPASICCSPRPTAPSMSFTTSPLTAPRRRSRCRRIGSTPSRATTSTASSSASPVDRTTTAQVHKRGRKHTQQRRKRSRNASTRAWAQAHTTTAQVQPQRKHTSVGASAHNNGASTTATQAPKGKEPFMKYTLMQHAKLPDQEKKQFLPRDILMAHDEKSGEGRIVAIRQALSESECSSLTGGAPFERFSAGNRPVLPAFLDTHCHLRDPGFTYKEDIESGTRAALFGGYAGVTAMPNTNPVTDNAQTVRAILEKARRVGLCRVLPTCAITVGMKSETLVDFEKMAEEGVVAFTDDGKPVMTAALLYKAMKACAKKDYLIMSHCEEMSLAAGGAINEGAISRQLGVGGISNAAESVCVARDILLAEETGCRLHICHVSTEQSVALIREAKKRGVRVTAETCPHYVAFTEEAVLYHGVNAKMNPPLRSEKDRQAIIEGLLDGTLDCISTDHAPHSKADKGEDLQKSAFGIIGLQTAFPAALTYLCKDERVKMDLFRLIELFSTNPAKILRLDKEGYGVIQEGGRADLTVIDPDSESIITESMLRSRSANTPFIGLTLCGRIEAVCLNGIRRI
;
A
#
# COMPACT_ATOMS: atom_id res chain seq x y z
N MET A 1 -32.42 26.25 38.19
CA MET A 1 -33.12 26.66 36.95
C MET A 1 -32.78 25.66 35.87
N SER A 2 -33.76 25.24 35.06
CA SER A 2 -33.63 24.15 34.09
C SER A 2 -33.78 24.64 32.66
N CYS A 3 -32.97 24.10 31.75
CA CYS A 3 -33.22 24.14 30.31
C CYS A 3 -32.72 22.82 29.71
N THR A 4 -33.67 21.98 29.30
CA THR A 4 -33.44 20.71 28.60
C THR A 4 -33.52 20.94 27.09
N SER A 5 -32.54 20.43 26.35
CA SER A 5 -32.61 20.30 24.89
C SER A 5 -32.71 18.82 24.52
N ALA A 6 -33.68 18.47 23.67
CA ALA A 6 -33.95 17.10 23.26
C ALA A 6 -33.23 16.75 21.95
N PRO A 7 -32.81 15.49 21.73
CA PRO A 7 -32.22 15.05 20.48
C PRO A 7 -33.28 14.88 19.37
N ILE A 8 -32.85 15.10 18.12
CA ILE A 8 -33.66 14.90 16.91
C ILE A 8 -33.59 13.42 16.49
N PRO A 9 -34.70 12.77 16.09
CA PRO A 9 -34.69 11.37 15.68
C PRO A 9 -34.12 11.16 14.27
N MET A 10 -33.27 10.14 14.12
CA MET A 10 -32.88 9.57 12.82
C MET A 10 -33.93 8.53 12.36
N PRO A 11 -34.17 8.37 11.05
CA PRO A 11 -35.14 7.41 10.54
C PRO A 11 -34.70 5.95 10.77
N ALA A 12 -35.67 5.07 11.00
CA ALA A 12 -35.43 3.67 11.35
C ALA A 12 -35.02 2.79 10.15
N SER A 13 -34.30 1.71 10.46
CA SER A 13 -33.95 0.64 9.53
C SER A 13 -35.19 -0.11 9.02
N ILE A 14 -35.21 -0.42 7.73
CA ILE A 14 -36.18 -1.36 7.13
C ILE A 14 -35.43 -2.60 6.67
N CYS A 15 -35.46 -3.64 7.48
CA CYS A 15 -35.05 -4.99 7.08
C CYS A 15 -36.31 -5.78 6.72
N CYS A 16 -36.50 -6.10 5.44
CA CYS A 16 -37.61 -6.93 4.99
C CYS A 16 -37.33 -7.58 3.63
N SER A 17 -37.23 -8.91 3.61
CA SER A 17 -37.60 -9.73 2.46
C SER A 17 -38.53 -10.83 2.98
N PRO A 18 -39.58 -11.18 2.22
CA PRO A 18 -39.45 -12.40 1.42
C PRO A 18 -40.19 -12.37 0.06
N ARG A 19 -39.84 -13.32 -0.81
CA ARG A 19 -40.69 -13.85 -1.90
C ARG A 19 -41.60 -14.99 -1.32
N PRO A 20 -42.65 -15.50 -2.02
CA PRO A 20 -42.94 -15.39 -3.44
C PRO A 20 -44.42 -15.14 -3.83
N THR A 21 -44.68 -14.88 -5.12
CA THR A 21 -45.58 -15.68 -6.00
C THR A 21 -45.59 -15.10 -7.42
N ALA A 22 -46.06 -15.88 -8.39
CA ALA A 22 -46.40 -15.42 -9.75
C ALA A 22 -47.87 -15.75 -10.02
N PRO A 23 -48.49 -15.09 -11.02
CA PRO A 23 -48.97 -15.90 -12.13
C PRO A 23 -48.67 -15.31 -13.52
N SER A 24 -48.90 -16.13 -14.55
CA SER A 24 -48.66 -15.88 -15.97
C SER A 24 -49.77 -15.08 -16.67
N MET A 25 -49.41 -14.35 -17.74
CA MET A 25 -50.10 -14.39 -19.04
C MET A 25 -49.08 -14.25 -20.19
N SER A 26 -49.51 -14.46 -21.45
CA SER A 26 -48.63 -14.79 -22.58
C SER A 26 -49.09 -14.18 -23.92
N PHE A 27 -48.21 -14.27 -24.94
CA PHE A 27 -48.40 -13.86 -26.36
C PHE A 27 -48.47 -12.32 -26.61
N THR A 28 -48.10 -11.76 -27.77
CA THR A 28 -47.74 -12.37 -29.07
C THR A 28 -46.67 -11.55 -29.87
N THR A 29 -46.11 -12.18 -30.90
CA THR A 29 -45.16 -11.71 -31.93
C THR A 29 -45.54 -10.41 -32.68
N SER A 30 -44.66 -9.40 -32.79
CA SER A 30 -43.74 -9.11 -33.94
C SER A 30 -44.34 -8.19 -35.05
N PRO A 31 -43.63 -7.86 -36.16
CA PRO A 31 -42.65 -6.76 -36.22
C PRO A 31 -42.92 -5.74 -37.38
N LEU A 32 -41.85 -5.10 -37.93
CA LEU A 32 -41.82 -4.13 -39.06
C LEU A 32 -42.21 -2.68 -38.68
N THR A 33 -41.74 -1.59 -39.32
CA THR A 33 -40.74 -1.42 -40.42
C THR A 33 -40.02 -0.07 -40.28
N ALA A 34 -38.81 0.08 -40.83
CA ALA A 34 -38.18 1.38 -41.08
C ALA A 34 -38.42 1.83 -42.54
N PRO A 35 -38.39 3.15 -42.81
CA PRO A 35 -37.71 3.60 -44.02
C PRO A 35 -36.77 4.81 -43.80
N ARG A 36 -35.68 4.83 -44.57
CA ARG A 36 -34.75 5.98 -44.69
C ARG A 36 -35.35 7.08 -45.57
N ARG A 37 -34.95 8.34 -45.36
CA ARG A 37 -34.63 9.26 -46.48
C ARG A 37 -33.59 10.32 -46.10
N ARG A 38 -32.79 10.73 -47.09
CA ARG A 38 -31.77 11.81 -47.02
C ARG A 38 -32.25 13.00 -47.86
N SER A 39 -31.93 14.25 -47.47
CA SER A 39 -31.67 15.32 -48.46
C SER A 39 -31.01 16.60 -47.91
N ARG A 40 -29.80 16.88 -48.41
CA ARG A 40 -29.22 18.18 -48.80
C ARG A 40 -29.62 19.49 -48.07
N CYS A 41 -28.69 19.96 -47.22
CA CYS A 41 -27.80 21.12 -47.50
C CYS A 41 -28.33 22.36 -48.28
N ARG A 42 -28.18 23.55 -47.67
CA ARG A 42 -27.87 24.84 -48.35
C ARG A 42 -26.87 25.66 -47.52
N ARG A 43 -26.23 26.66 -48.16
CA ARG A 43 -25.26 27.64 -47.60
C ARG A 43 -25.76 29.08 -47.90
N ILE A 44 -24.96 30.10 -47.52
CA ILE A 44 -25.14 31.57 -47.73
C ILE A 44 -26.01 32.21 -46.61
N GLY A 45 -25.65 33.36 -46.00
CA GLY A 45 -24.41 34.15 -46.06
C GLY A 45 -24.46 35.50 -45.29
N SER A 46 -23.32 35.95 -44.78
CA SER A 46 -22.91 37.35 -44.41
C SER A 46 -23.92 38.41 -43.86
N THR A 47 -23.76 38.77 -42.57
CA THR A 47 -23.35 40.09 -41.98
C THR A 47 -23.36 41.41 -42.80
N PRO A 48 -23.27 42.65 -42.20
CA PRO A 48 -23.36 43.09 -40.76
C PRO A 48 -24.08 44.45 -40.44
N SER A 49 -24.31 44.75 -39.14
CA SER A 49 -24.22 46.10 -38.51
C SER A 49 -24.12 45.93 -36.96
N ARG A 50 -23.31 46.62 -36.12
CA ARG A 50 -23.10 48.07 -35.82
C ARG A 50 -24.39 48.80 -35.38
N ALA A 51 -24.45 49.63 -34.31
CA ALA A 51 -23.54 50.00 -33.21
C ALA A 51 -24.40 50.65 -32.05
N THR A 52 -24.00 51.44 -31.02
CA THR A 52 -22.77 52.19 -30.63
C THR A 52 -22.83 52.63 -29.13
N THR A 53 -21.68 52.95 -28.49
CA THR A 53 -21.50 53.81 -27.26
C THR A 53 -22.15 53.37 -25.92
N SER A 54 -21.72 53.79 -24.72
CA SER A 54 -20.78 54.84 -24.21
C SER A 54 -19.85 54.27 -23.11
N THR A 55 -18.58 54.65 -22.84
CA THR A 55 -17.88 55.95 -22.57
C THR A 55 -18.36 56.69 -21.32
N ALA A 56 -17.55 57.22 -20.39
CA ALA A 56 -16.09 57.14 -20.07
C ALA A 56 -15.88 57.52 -18.55
N SER A 57 -14.81 58.06 -17.94
CA SER A 57 -13.46 58.58 -18.30
C SER A 57 -12.63 58.92 -17.02
N SER A 58 -11.28 58.93 -17.10
CA SER A 58 -10.31 59.63 -16.20
C SER A 58 -10.13 59.08 -14.75
N SER A 59 -9.04 59.32 -13.99
CA SER A 59 -8.00 60.38 -14.03
C SER A 59 -6.53 59.88 -14.02
N ALA A 60 -5.54 60.75 -13.75
CA ALA A 60 -4.12 60.57 -14.14
C ALA A 60 -3.06 60.99 -13.09
N SER A 61 -1.78 60.67 -13.40
CA SER A 61 -0.51 60.89 -12.67
C SER A 61 -0.14 62.38 -12.45
N PRO A 62 0.98 62.72 -11.74
CA PRO A 62 2.30 62.79 -12.42
C PRO A 62 3.61 62.67 -11.54
N VAL A 63 4.78 62.69 -12.21
CA VAL A 63 6.17 62.91 -11.69
C VAL A 63 6.76 61.73 -10.85
N ASP A 64 8.03 61.29 -10.97
CA ASP A 64 9.29 61.99 -11.30
C ASP A 64 10.29 61.25 -12.25
N ARG A 65 11.34 61.96 -12.72
CA ARG A 65 12.45 61.50 -13.59
C ARG A 65 13.70 62.40 -13.49
N THR A 66 14.89 61.82 -13.24
CA THR A 66 16.20 62.30 -13.75
C THR A 66 17.27 61.18 -13.63
N THR A 67 17.84 60.65 -14.73
CA THR A 67 19.22 60.88 -15.27
C THR A 67 20.40 60.33 -14.42
N THR A 68 21.50 59.78 -14.94
CA THR A 68 22.10 59.86 -16.31
C THR A 68 22.94 58.61 -16.67
N ALA A 69 23.41 58.49 -17.93
CA ALA A 69 24.37 57.47 -18.41
C ALA A 69 25.85 57.81 -17.99
N GLN A 70 26.89 56.99 -18.25
CA GLN A 70 27.47 56.68 -19.57
C GLN A 70 28.67 55.67 -19.51
N VAL A 71 29.02 55.05 -20.66
CA VAL A 71 30.38 54.51 -21.04
C VAL A 71 30.86 53.27 -20.24
N HIS A 72 31.39 52.16 -20.83
CA HIS A 72 32.39 52.03 -21.90
C HIS A 72 32.09 50.94 -22.97
N LYS A 73 32.75 51.04 -24.14
CA LYS A 73 32.81 50.03 -25.22
C LYS A 73 34.19 49.38 -25.34
N ARG A 74 34.25 48.06 -25.62
CA ARG A 74 35.21 47.30 -26.48
C ARG A 74 34.89 45.79 -26.34
N GLY A 75 34.98 44.89 -27.33
CA GLY A 75 35.41 45.01 -28.74
C GLY A 75 34.54 44.17 -29.72
N ARG A 76 35.00 43.96 -30.96
CA ARG A 76 34.22 43.40 -32.08
C ARG A 76 34.48 41.91 -32.38
N LYS A 77 33.40 41.21 -32.76
CA LYS A 77 33.14 40.37 -33.97
C LYS A 77 34.31 39.73 -34.74
N HIS A 78 34.09 38.52 -35.28
CA HIS A 78 34.44 37.95 -36.63
C HIS A 78 34.63 36.40 -36.55
N THR A 79 34.25 35.51 -37.50
CA THR A 79 33.36 35.56 -38.69
C THR A 79 32.71 34.18 -38.97
N GLN A 80 31.99 34.00 -40.09
CA GLN A 80 31.20 32.81 -40.45
C GLN A 80 31.90 31.80 -41.40
N GLN A 81 31.44 30.53 -41.35
CA GLN A 81 31.18 29.58 -42.46
C GLN A 81 32.29 28.81 -43.24
N ARG A 82 31.87 27.58 -43.63
CA ARG A 82 32.12 26.81 -44.89
C ARG A 82 33.37 25.91 -45.09
N ARG A 83 33.13 24.58 -45.00
CA ARG A 83 33.47 23.46 -45.95
C ARG A 83 32.98 22.15 -45.28
N LYS A 84 32.12 21.23 -45.77
CA LYS A 84 31.48 20.83 -47.06
C LYS A 84 32.13 19.59 -47.73
N ARG A 85 31.31 18.50 -47.90
CA ARG A 85 31.60 17.12 -48.42
C ARG A 85 32.21 16.16 -47.38
N SER A 86 31.92 14.85 -47.34
CA SER A 86 31.00 13.94 -48.10
C SER A 86 30.50 12.82 -47.15
N ARG A 87 29.20 12.50 -47.04
CA ARG A 87 28.31 11.68 -47.90
C ARG A 87 28.75 10.22 -48.21
N ASN A 88 28.05 9.29 -47.53
CA ASN A 88 27.40 8.06 -48.03
C ASN A 88 28.17 6.75 -48.34
N ALA A 89 27.93 5.76 -47.45
CA ALA A 89 27.17 4.51 -47.67
C ALA A 89 27.73 3.29 -48.47
N SER A 90 27.87 2.17 -47.75
CA SER A 90 27.42 0.79 -48.08
C SER A 90 27.65 -0.09 -46.83
N THR A 91 26.76 -0.90 -46.23
CA THR A 91 25.74 -1.90 -46.64
C THR A 91 26.27 -3.28 -47.05
N ARG A 92 25.96 -4.27 -46.18
CA ARG A 92 25.87 -5.74 -46.40
C ARG A 92 27.17 -6.56 -46.55
N ALA A 93 27.49 -7.26 -45.46
CA ALA A 93 27.60 -8.73 -45.32
C ALA A 93 28.38 -9.56 -46.35
N TRP A 94 29.17 -10.52 -45.84
CA TRP A 94 29.24 -11.92 -46.29
C TRP A 94 29.51 -12.82 -45.06
N ALA A 95 29.42 -14.15 -45.18
CA ALA A 95 29.30 -15.04 -44.02
C ALA A 95 30.14 -16.34 -44.12
N GLN A 96 30.33 -17.00 -42.95
CA GLN A 96 30.94 -18.33 -42.75
C GLN A 96 32.47 -18.37 -43.07
N ALA A 97 33.29 -19.31 -42.59
CA ALA A 97 33.02 -20.63 -42.00
C ALA A 97 34.15 -21.11 -41.03
N HIS A 98 34.03 -22.37 -40.58
CA HIS A 98 35.07 -23.27 -40.04
C HIS A 98 35.59 -23.13 -38.60
N THR A 99 34.99 -23.96 -37.75
CA THR A 99 35.70 -24.74 -36.70
C THR A 99 36.73 -25.70 -37.30
N THR A 100 37.77 -26.07 -36.53
CA THR A 100 38.22 -27.47 -36.29
C THR A 100 39.25 -27.51 -35.13
N THR A 101 39.27 -28.63 -34.40
CA THR A 101 40.05 -28.89 -33.16
C THR A 101 41.42 -29.51 -33.44
N ALA A 102 42.45 -29.24 -32.61
CA ALA A 102 43.51 -30.20 -32.26
C ALA A 102 44.29 -29.80 -30.99
N GLN A 103 44.83 -30.79 -30.27
CA GLN A 103 45.58 -30.66 -29.02
C GLN A 103 47.11 -30.60 -29.26
N VAL A 104 47.89 -30.21 -28.24
CA VAL A 104 49.08 -30.95 -27.72
C VAL A 104 49.54 -30.30 -26.39
N GLN A 105 50.11 -31.09 -25.46
CA GLN A 105 50.67 -30.61 -24.17
C GLN A 105 52.17 -30.23 -24.30
N PRO A 106 52.80 -29.62 -23.26
CA PRO A 106 53.56 -30.50 -22.34
C PRO A 106 53.59 -30.10 -20.84
N GLN A 107 53.50 -31.14 -20.01
CA GLN A 107 54.16 -31.41 -18.71
C GLN A 107 54.40 -30.35 -17.60
N ARG A 108 54.29 -30.84 -16.35
CA ARG A 108 54.42 -30.14 -15.07
C ARG A 108 55.87 -29.80 -14.66
N LYS A 109 56.02 -28.78 -13.79
CA LYS A 109 56.82 -28.90 -12.55
C LYS A 109 56.05 -28.29 -11.36
N HIS A 110 56.39 -28.73 -10.15
CA HIS A 110 55.71 -28.35 -8.89
C HIS A 110 56.41 -27.19 -8.19
N THR A 111 55.63 -26.33 -7.53
CA THR A 111 55.86 -25.83 -6.16
C THR A 111 54.53 -25.38 -5.54
N SER A 112 54.44 -25.35 -4.22
CA SER A 112 53.18 -25.20 -3.47
C SER A 112 53.20 -24.08 -2.44
N VAL A 113 52.17 -23.23 -2.44
CA VAL A 113 51.55 -22.64 -1.24
C VAL A 113 50.04 -22.63 -1.51
N GLY A 114 49.20 -22.88 -0.51
CA GLY A 114 47.77 -23.16 -0.72
C GLY A 114 46.82 -22.20 -0.01
N ALA A 115 45.57 -22.22 -0.44
CA ALA A 115 44.38 -21.78 0.30
C ALA A 115 43.27 -22.81 0.08
N SER A 116 42.58 -23.22 1.14
CA SER A 116 41.62 -24.34 1.06
C SER A 116 40.24 -23.88 0.58
N ALA A 117 39.63 -24.67 -0.30
CA ALA A 117 38.23 -24.57 -0.65
C ALA A 117 37.53 -25.90 -0.34
N HIS A 118 36.79 -25.96 0.78
CA HIS A 118 35.98 -27.12 1.12
C HIS A 118 34.53 -26.94 0.69
N ASN A 119 34.24 -27.51 -0.49
CA ASN A 119 32.89 -27.95 -0.83
C ASN A 119 32.50 -29.11 0.11
N ASN A 120 31.28 -29.11 0.64
CA ASN A 120 30.68 -30.27 1.32
C ASN A 120 29.16 -30.14 1.30
N GLY A 121 28.47 -31.17 0.80
CA GLY A 121 27.01 -31.27 0.89
C GLY A 121 26.58 -32.11 2.09
N ALA A 122 25.50 -31.70 2.75
CA ALA A 122 24.68 -32.56 3.60
C ALA A 122 23.29 -32.67 2.93
N SER A 123 22.82 -33.84 2.51
CA SER A 123 22.48 -35.00 3.34
C SER A 123 21.33 -34.68 4.29
N THR A 124 20.11 -35.05 3.89
CA THR A 124 18.89 -34.90 4.68
C THR A 124 18.85 -35.90 5.83
N THR A 125 19.24 -35.46 7.02
CA THR A 125 18.98 -36.20 8.27
C THR A 125 17.80 -35.58 8.99
N ALA A 126 16.74 -36.37 9.25
CA ALA A 126 15.61 -35.93 10.05
C ALA A 126 16.06 -35.61 11.48
N THR A 127 16.01 -34.33 11.87
CA THR A 127 16.51 -33.87 13.16
C THR A 127 15.59 -34.33 14.28
N GLN A 128 16.05 -35.26 15.12
CA GLN A 128 15.35 -35.59 16.36
C GLN A 128 15.30 -34.37 17.28
N ALA A 129 14.14 -34.10 17.90
CA ALA A 129 13.97 -32.97 18.80
C ALA A 129 14.94 -33.07 20.01
N PRO A 130 15.57 -31.96 20.43
CA PRO A 130 16.53 -31.98 21.53
C PRO A 130 15.83 -32.32 22.85
N LYS A 131 16.21 -33.44 23.48
CA LYS A 131 15.71 -33.84 24.80
C LYS A 131 16.40 -33.07 25.92
N GLY A 132 16.02 -31.80 26.08
CA GLY A 132 16.43 -30.96 27.20
C GLY A 132 15.39 -29.88 27.48
N LYS A 133 15.21 -29.50 28.75
CA LYS A 133 14.38 -28.34 29.11
C LYS A 133 15.15 -27.07 28.77
N GLU A 134 14.80 -26.42 27.68
CA GLU A 134 15.30 -25.07 27.36
C GLU A 134 14.67 -24.07 28.35
N PRO A 135 15.43 -23.46 29.29
CA PRO A 135 14.87 -22.76 30.45
C PRO A 135 14.28 -21.38 30.13
N PHE A 136 14.30 -20.98 28.85
CA PHE A 136 13.76 -19.72 28.34
C PHE A 136 12.58 -19.92 27.38
N MET A 137 12.13 -21.17 27.17
CA MET A 137 11.00 -21.48 26.30
C MET A 137 9.67 -21.44 27.05
N LYS A 138 8.80 -20.49 26.67
CA LYS A 138 7.37 -20.49 26.99
C LYS A 138 6.60 -21.19 25.89
N TYR A 139 5.53 -21.89 26.25
CA TYR A 139 4.67 -22.62 25.31
C TYR A 139 3.22 -22.21 25.47
N THR A 140 2.49 -22.15 24.36
CA THR A 140 1.07 -21.79 24.32
C THR A 140 0.33 -22.70 23.35
N LEU A 141 -0.71 -23.36 23.83
CA LEU A 141 -1.62 -24.20 23.05
C LEU A 141 -2.90 -23.42 22.72
N MET A 142 -3.11 -23.13 21.44
CA MET A 142 -4.39 -22.65 20.92
C MET A 142 -5.22 -23.86 20.51
N GLN A 143 -6.38 -24.04 21.14
CA GLN A 143 -7.32 -25.13 20.83
C GLN A 143 -8.53 -24.67 20.03
N HIS A 144 -9.16 -25.58 19.29
CA HIS A 144 -10.37 -25.32 18.50
C HIS A 144 -10.20 -24.17 17.49
N ALA A 145 -9.03 -24.04 16.88
CA ALA A 145 -8.83 -23.15 15.74
C ALA A 145 -9.47 -23.76 14.49
N LYS A 146 -9.84 -22.92 13.52
CA LYS A 146 -10.06 -23.36 12.13
C LYS A 146 -9.00 -22.74 11.23
N LEU A 147 -8.14 -23.57 10.64
CA LEU A 147 -7.05 -23.13 9.76
C LEU A 147 -7.43 -23.22 8.27
N PRO A 148 -6.97 -22.27 7.43
CA PRO A 148 -7.19 -22.29 5.99
C PRO A 148 -6.42 -23.45 5.33
N ASP A 149 -7.14 -24.42 4.77
CA ASP A 149 -6.60 -25.46 3.90
C ASP A 149 -6.75 -25.00 2.44
N GLN A 150 -5.64 -24.53 1.86
CA GLN A 150 -5.61 -23.95 0.50
C GLN A 150 -5.94 -24.98 -0.59
N GLU A 151 -5.53 -26.24 -0.43
CA GLU A 151 -5.80 -27.31 -1.40
C GLU A 151 -7.30 -27.64 -1.47
N LYS A 152 -7.96 -27.66 -0.31
CA LYS A 152 -9.37 -28.03 -0.18
C LYS A 152 -10.32 -26.83 -0.14
N LYS A 153 -9.78 -25.60 -0.21
CA LYS A 153 -10.49 -24.32 -0.09
C LYS A 153 -11.50 -24.26 1.06
N GLN A 154 -11.12 -24.80 2.22
CA GLN A 154 -11.97 -24.84 3.41
C GLN A 154 -11.20 -24.59 4.71
N PHE A 155 -11.93 -24.24 5.77
CA PHE A 155 -11.37 -23.97 7.09
C PHE A 155 -11.50 -25.21 7.98
N LEU A 156 -10.38 -25.92 8.18
CA LEU A 156 -10.34 -27.20 8.90
C LEU A 156 -10.09 -27.02 10.41
N PRO A 157 -10.76 -27.80 11.29
CA PRO A 157 -10.50 -27.77 12.72
C PRO A 157 -9.08 -28.25 13.05
N ARG A 158 -8.36 -27.48 13.85
CA ARG A 158 -6.98 -27.74 14.28
C ARG A 158 -6.73 -27.23 15.71
N ASP A 159 -5.78 -27.89 16.37
CA ASP A 159 -5.08 -27.35 17.54
C ASP A 159 -3.64 -26.96 17.12
N ILE A 160 -3.10 -25.91 17.73
CA ILE A 160 -1.80 -25.32 17.40
C ILE A 160 -0.96 -25.16 18.68
N LEU A 161 0.18 -25.86 18.75
CA LEU A 161 1.18 -25.63 19.79
C LEU A 161 2.22 -24.62 19.28
N MET A 162 2.45 -23.57 20.06
CA MET A 162 3.42 -22.51 19.78
C MET A 162 4.49 -22.47 20.88
N ALA A 163 5.70 -22.04 20.52
CA ALA A 163 6.79 -21.76 21.44
C ALA A 163 7.27 -20.31 21.29
N HIS A 164 7.74 -19.73 22.39
CA HIS A 164 8.36 -18.41 22.48
C HIS A 164 9.67 -18.55 23.25
N ASP A 165 10.79 -18.11 22.65
CA ASP A 165 12.07 -18.00 23.35
C ASP A 165 12.21 -16.61 23.96
N GLU A 166 12.18 -16.52 25.29
CA GLU A 166 12.31 -15.25 26.02
C GLU A 166 13.68 -14.57 25.82
N LYS A 167 14.69 -15.28 25.32
CA LYS A 167 16.04 -14.73 25.09
C LYS A 167 16.15 -13.97 23.77
N SER A 168 15.63 -14.51 22.67
CA SER A 168 15.54 -13.81 21.38
C SER A 168 14.30 -12.92 21.27
N GLY A 169 13.25 -13.23 22.03
CA GLY A 169 11.91 -12.64 21.89
C GLY A 169 11.12 -13.20 20.69
N GLU A 170 11.67 -14.16 19.95
CA GLU A 170 11.02 -14.79 18.79
C GLU A 170 10.14 -15.98 19.19
N GLY A 171 9.26 -16.42 18.28
CA GLY A 171 8.42 -17.57 18.53
C GLY A 171 7.91 -18.26 17.26
N ARG A 172 7.74 -19.57 17.36
CA ARG A 172 7.50 -20.50 16.24
C ARG A 172 6.34 -21.43 16.52
N ILE A 173 5.68 -21.90 15.46
CA ILE A 173 4.69 -22.97 15.55
C ILE A 173 5.45 -24.29 15.70
N VAL A 174 5.17 -25.02 16.78
CA VAL A 174 5.79 -26.32 17.10
C VAL A 174 5.04 -27.46 16.44
N ALA A 175 3.71 -27.45 16.50
CA ALA A 175 2.87 -28.49 15.90
C ALA A 175 1.48 -27.98 15.53
N ILE A 176 0.92 -28.55 14.46
CA ILE A 176 -0.47 -28.37 14.01
C ILE A 176 -1.10 -29.76 13.87
N ARG A 177 -2.15 -30.06 14.65
CA ARG A 177 -2.89 -31.34 14.58
C ARG A 177 -4.38 -31.08 14.45
N GLN A 178 -5.18 -32.11 14.18
CA GLN A 178 -6.66 -31.99 14.24
C GLN A 178 -7.15 -31.77 15.69
N ALA A 179 -6.50 -32.43 16.64
CA ALA A 179 -6.56 -32.18 18.07
C ALA A 179 -5.20 -32.55 18.68
N LEU A 180 -4.74 -31.83 19.69
CA LEU A 180 -3.47 -32.11 20.37
C LEU A 180 -3.74 -32.76 21.74
N SER A 181 -3.14 -33.92 21.98
CA SER A 181 -3.29 -34.63 23.27
C SER A 181 -2.33 -34.10 24.33
N GLU A 182 -2.70 -34.24 25.61
CA GLU A 182 -1.87 -33.84 26.76
C GLU A 182 -0.46 -34.45 26.72
N SER A 183 -0.38 -35.73 26.33
CA SER A 183 0.88 -36.47 26.21
C SER A 183 1.69 -36.08 24.98
N GLU A 184 1.05 -35.76 23.84
CA GLU A 184 1.75 -35.21 22.68
C GLU A 184 2.32 -33.82 22.99
N CYS A 185 1.52 -32.92 23.58
CA CYS A 185 2.00 -31.61 24.05
C CYS A 185 3.17 -31.76 25.03
N SER A 186 3.03 -32.57 26.08
CA SER A 186 4.10 -32.80 27.07
C SER A 186 5.37 -33.39 26.43
N SER A 187 5.24 -34.25 25.42
CA SER A 187 6.38 -34.77 24.66
C SER A 187 7.03 -33.69 23.78
N LEU A 188 6.26 -32.78 23.19
CA LEU A 188 6.75 -31.70 22.33
C LEU A 188 7.39 -30.56 23.12
N THR A 189 6.92 -30.28 24.34
CA THR A 189 7.51 -29.24 25.23
C THR A 189 8.65 -29.76 26.13
N GLY A 190 9.00 -31.06 26.05
CA GLY A 190 9.99 -31.68 26.94
C GLY A 190 9.55 -31.71 28.41
N GLY A 191 8.23 -31.80 28.66
CA GLY A 191 7.63 -31.70 30.00
C GLY A 191 7.72 -30.31 30.61
N ALA A 192 7.80 -29.25 29.79
CA ALA A 192 7.58 -27.88 30.21
C ALA A 192 6.07 -27.54 30.19
N PRO A 193 5.58 -26.70 31.12
CA PRO A 193 4.18 -26.28 31.14
C PRO A 193 3.85 -25.40 29.93
N PHE A 194 2.58 -25.40 29.54
CA PHE A 194 2.06 -24.58 28.45
C PHE A 194 0.76 -23.87 28.85
N GLU A 195 0.63 -22.61 28.48
CA GLU A 195 -0.63 -21.85 28.57
C GLU A 195 -1.65 -22.43 27.58
N ARG A 196 -2.94 -22.31 27.86
CA ARG A 196 -4.03 -22.81 26.99
C ARG A 196 -5.08 -21.74 26.80
N PHE A 197 -5.55 -21.58 25.56
CA PHE A 197 -6.79 -20.86 25.27
C PHE A 197 -7.52 -21.48 24.08
N SER A 198 -8.82 -21.21 23.99
CA SER A 198 -9.66 -21.67 22.88
C SER A 198 -9.86 -20.54 21.88
N ALA A 199 -9.68 -20.82 20.59
CA ALA A 199 -10.11 -19.95 19.49
C ALA A 199 -11.63 -20.02 19.24
N GLY A 200 -12.35 -20.94 19.92
CA GLY A 200 -13.82 -20.97 19.89
C GLY A 200 -14.44 -21.49 18.58
N ASN A 201 -13.75 -22.38 17.87
CA ASN A 201 -14.15 -22.87 16.53
C ASN A 201 -14.21 -21.77 15.46
N ARG A 202 -13.37 -20.73 15.59
CA ARG A 202 -13.29 -19.60 14.65
C ARG A 202 -12.12 -19.70 13.67
N PRO A 203 -12.18 -19.01 12.51
CA PRO A 203 -11.04 -18.87 11.61
C PRO A 203 -9.83 -18.26 12.32
N VAL A 204 -8.65 -18.84 12.08
CA VAL A 204 -7.37 -18.32 12.51
C VAL A 204 -6.49 -18.14 11.28
N LEU A 205 -6.04 -16.90 11.09
CA LEU A 205 -5.33 -16.42 9.91
C LEU A 205 -3.86 -16.14 10.27
N PRO A 206 -2.92 -16.19 9.32
CA PRO A 206 -1.59 -15.63 9.56
C PRO A 206 -1.77 -14.13 9.78
N ALA A 207 -1.19 -13.60 10.87
CA ALA A 207 -1.42 -12.23 11.29
C ALA A 207 -0.98 -11.22 10.21
N PHE A 208 -1.70 -10.10 10.13
CA PHE A 208 -1.63 -9.19 9.00
C PHE A 208 -0.29 -8.42 8.97
N LEU A 209 0.13 -8.01 7.77
CA LEU A 209 1.26 -7.11 7.56
C LEU A 209 0.79 -5.89 6.79
N ASP A 210 0.93 -4.71 7.38
CA ASP A 210 0.61 -3.46 6.69
C ASP A 210 1.83 -2.98 5.89
N THR A 211 1.67 -2.80 4.58
CA THR A 211 2.69 -2.20 3.71
C THR A 211 2.75 -0.68 3.83
N HIS A 212 1.75 -0.01 4.43
CA HIS A 212 1.71 1.47 4.45
C HIS A 212 1.05 2.06 5.71
N CYS A 213 1.87 2.56 6.66
CA CYS A 213 1.38 3.35 7.78
C CYS A 213 2.30 4.54 8.14
N HIS A 214 1.74 5.55 8.81
CA HIS A 214 2.51 6.63 9.41
C HIS A 214 2.39 6.60 10.94
N LEU A 215 3.44 6.12 11.62
CA LEU A 215 3.51 6.16 13.09
C LEU A 215 3.84 7.57 13.66
N ARG A 216 4.05 8.56 12.78
CA ARG A 216 4.27 10.00 13.08
C ARG A 216 5.43 10.30 14.06
N ASP A 217 6.31 9.34 14.28
CA ASP A 217 7.30 9.30 15.35
C ASP A 217 8.64 8.79 14.77
N PRO A 218 9.72 9.59 14.77
CA PRO A 218 9.90 10.83 15.52
C PRO A 218 9.17 12.07 14.98
N GLY A 219 9.00 13.05 15.86
CA GLY A 219 8.74 14.46 15.51
C GLY A 219 7.29 14.95 15.60
N PHE A 220 6.32 14.10 15.32
CA PHE A 220 4.89 14.47 15.29
C PHE A 220 4.05 13.65 16.28
N THR A 221 4.63 13.31 17.42
CA THR A 221 4.08 12.42 18.47
C THR A 221 2.74 12.86 19.07
N TYR A 222 2.32 14.10 18.83
CA TYR A 222 0.99 14.62 19.18
C TYR A 222 -0.14 14.14 18.24
N LYS A 223 0.22 13.59 17.07
CA LYS A 223 -0.71 12.96 16.12
C LYS A 223 -0.87 11.47 16.41
N GLU A 224 0.27 10.78 16.54
CA GLU A 224 0.41 9.37 16.90
C GLU A 224 1.86 9.11 17.33
N ASP A 225 2.13 8.07 18.12
CA ASP A 225 3.49 7.57 18.37
C ASP A 225 3.61 6.06 18.16
N ILE A 226 4.84 5.52 18.21
CA ILE A 226 5.09 4.09 18.02
C ILE A 226 4.30 3.21 19.00
N GLU A 227 4.03 3.62 20.25
CA GLU A 227 3.24 2.81 21.19
C GLU A 227 1.76 2.78 20.80
N SER A 228 1.18 3.95 20.57
CA SER A 228 -0.24 4.10 20.23
C SER A 228 -0.58 3.53 18.85
N GLY A 229 0.27 3.75 17.85
CA GLY A 229 0.13 3.19 16.51
C GLY A 229 0.35 1.67 16.47
N THR A 230 1.36 1.12 17.16
CA THR A 230 1.52 -0.35 17.22
C THR A 230 0.43 -1.02 18.06
N ARG A 231 -0.15 -0.34 19.04
CA ARG A 231 -1.36 -0.79 19.75
C ARG A 231 -2.59 -0.77 18.84
N ALA A 232 -2.75 0.23 17.98
CA ALA A 232 -3.79 0.24 16.95
C ALA A 232 -3.60 -0.90 15.95
N ALA A 233 -2.37 -1.18 15.52
CA ALA A 233 -2.03 -2.30 14.66
C ALA A 233 -2.38 -3.65 15.31
N LEU A 234 -1.97 -3.86 16.57
CA LEU A 234 -2.27 -5.08 17.32
C LEU A 234 -3.79 -5.34 17.42
N PHE A 235 -4.57 -4.34 17.80
CA PHE A 235 -6.04 -4.44 17.86
C PHE A 235 -6.71 -4.51 16.48
N GLY A 236 -5.99 -4.22 15.39
CA GLY A 236 -6.41 -4.44 14.01
C GLY A 236 -6.06 -5.81 13.44
N GLY A 237 -5.35 -6.67 14.18
CA GLY A 237 -4.94 -8.00 13.73
C GLY A 237 -3.54 -8.09 13.11
N TYR A 238 -2.71 -7.06 13.24
CA TYR A 238 -1.40 -6.96 12.58
C TYR A 238 -0.24 -7.47 13.45
N ALA A 239 0.69 -8.18 12.80
CA ALA A 239 1.96 -8.66 13.36
C ALA A 239 3.16 -7.78 13.01
N GLY A 240 3.04 -6.94 11.99
CA GLY A 240 4.02 -5.93 11.60
C GLY A 240 3.39 -4.82 10.77
N VAL A 241 3.94 -3.61 10.87
CA VAL A 241 3.50 -2.43 10.09
C VAL A 241 4.68 -1.67 9.53
N THR A 242 4.53 -1.20 8.29
CA THR A 242 5.60 -0.54 7.52
C THR A 242 5.53 0.97 7.69
N ALA A 243 6.51 1.55 8.39
CA ALA A 243 6.52 2.96 8.75
C ALA A 243 7.12 3.83 7.64
N MET A 244 6.31 4.76 7.13
CA MET A 244 6.72 5.73 6.10
C MET A 244 7.70 6.79 6.65
N PRO A 245 8.61 7.33 5.81
CA PRO A 245 9.80 8.04 6.29
C PRO A 245 9.59 9.55 6.50
N ASN A 246 8.36 10.04 6.31
CA ASN A 246 7.93 11.44 6.45
C ASN A 246 7.76 11.91 7.92
N THR A 247 8.69 11.47 8.76
CA THR A 247 8.89 11.85 10.16
C THR A 247 9.71 13.15 10.28
N ASN A 248 9.96 13.63 11.51
CA ASN A 248 10.91 14.72 11.78
C ASN A 248 11.86 14.35 12.95
N PRO A 249 13.15 14.05 12.70
CA PRO A 249 13.82 14.05 11.39
C PRO A 249 13.23 13.02 10.43
N VAL A 250 13.42 13.26 9.14
CA VAL A 250 13.12 12.29 8.07
C VAL A 250 13.90 10.99 8.34
N THR A 251 13.33 9.86 7.95
CA THR A 251 14.04 8.57 8.00
C THR A 251 14.90 8.42 6.74
N ASP A 252 15.97 9.21 6.65
CA ASP A 252 16.95 9.24 5.54
C ASP A 252 18.36 8.82 5.95
N ASN A 253 18.55 8.42 7.22
CA ASN A 253 19.83 8.15 7.82
C ASN A 253 19.75 7.07 8.92
N ALA A 254 20.88 6.43 9.18
CA ALA A 254 21.04 5.34 10.14
C ALA A 254 20.60 5.67 11.58
N GLN A 255 20.81 6.91 12.05
CA GLN A 255 20.47 7.29 13.41
C GLN A 255 18.94 7.32 13.60
N THR A 256 18.20 7.84 12.62
CA THR A 256 16.73 7.80 12.64
C THR A 256 16.21 6.36 12.58
N VAL A 257 16.74 5.52 11.68
CA VAL A 257 16.34 4.11 11.54
C VAL A 257 16.54 3.33 12.84
N ARG A 258 17.74 3.41 13.44
CA ARG A 258 18.04 2.77 14.73
C ARG A 258 17.11 3.25 15.84
N ALA A 259 16.88 4.56 15.96
CA ALA A 259 16.01 5.11 17.00
C ALA A 259 14.56 4.59 16.90
N ILE A 260 14.05 4.42 15.68
CA ILE A 260 12.72 3.82 15.43
C ILE A 260 12.72 2.35 15.87
N LEU A 261 13.70 1.55 15.42
CA LEU A 261 13.80 0.12 15.76
C LEU A 261 14.00 -0.12 17.26
N GLU A 262 14.83 0.67 17.93
CA GLU A 262 15.05 0.58 19.38
C GLU A 262 13.78 0.93 20.17
N LYS A 263 13.06 1.98 19.75
CA LYS A 263 11.79 2.39 20.38
C LYS A 263 10.69 1.34 20.16
N ALA A 264 10.58 0.79 18.95
CA ALA A 264 9.64 -0.28 18.63
C ALA A 264 9.93 -1.56 19.43
N ARG A 265 11.20 -1.98 19.51
CA ARG A 265 11.65 -3.13 20.31
C ARG A 265 11.36 -2.94 21.80
N ARG A 266 11.46 -1.71 22.33
CA ARG A 266 11.10 -1.39 23.73
C ARG A 266 9.59 -1.40 23.98
N VAL A 267 8.78 -1.07 22.96
CA VAL A 267 7.31 -1.08 23.02
C VAL A 267 6.75 -2.51 22.92
N GLY A 268 7.24 -3.32 22.00
CA GLY A 268 6.94 -4.76 21.93
C GLY A 268 5.50 -5.16 21.56
N LEU A 269 4.63 -4.22 21.18
CA LEU A 269 3.20 -4.48 20.89
C LEU A 269 2.95 -4.98 19.47
N CYS A 270 3.71 -4.50 18.48
CA CYS A 270 3.71 -4.94 17.09
C CYS A 270 5.07 -4.58 16.48
N ARG A 271 5.54 -5.28 15.43
CA ARG A 271 6.82 -4.95 14.78
C ARG A 271 6.67 -3.71 13.91
N VAL A 272 7.67 -2.83 13.96
CA VAL A 272 7.80 -1.68 13.05
C VAL A 272 8.86 -2.01 12.01
N LEU A 273 8.48 -1.93 10.75
CA LEU A 273 9.33 -2.18 9.58
C LEU A 273 9.65 -0.81 8.96
N PRO A 274 10.80 -0.18 9.27
CA PRO A 274 11.08 1.16 8.77
C PRO A 274 11.30 1.13 7.26
N THR A 275 10.78 2.14 6.57
CA THR A 275 11.23 2.51 5.23
C THR A 275 12.32 3.58 5.33
N CYS A 276 13.01 3.85 4.23
CA CYS A 276 13.92 4.99 4.12
C CYS A 276 13.49 5.91 2.98
N ALA A 277 13.78 7.22 3.11
CA ALA A 277 13.64 8.17 2.01
C ALA A 277 14.45 7.72 0.79
N ILE A 278 13.96 8.00 -0.43
CA ILE A 278 14.78 7.91 -1.65
C ILE A 278 15.78 9.07 -1.66
N THR A 279 15.40 10.25 -1.15
CA THR A 279 16.24 11.45 -1.11
C THR A 279 16.42 12.07 0.27
N VAL A 280 17.60 12.63 0.52
CA VAL A 280 17.95 13.29 1.78
C VAL A 280 16.97 14.44 2.07
N GLY A 281 16.32 14.39 3.23
CA GLY A 281 15.25 15.31 3.64
C GLY A 281 13.96 15.24 2.81
N MET A 282 13.80 14.23 1.95
CA MET A 282 12.73 14.12 0.95
C MET A 282 12.59 15.41 0.13
N LYS A 283 13.69 15.80 -0.52
CA LYS A 283 13.81 17.05 -1.29
C LYS A 283 13.78 16.85 -2.80
N SER A 284 13.83 15.60 -3.28
CA SER A 284 14.05 15.28 -4.69
C SER A 284 15.37 15.88 -5.26
N GLU A 285 16.41 16.00 -4.43
CA GLU A 285 17.72 16.57 -4.78
C GLU A 285 18.83 15.50 -4.85
N THR A 286 19.16 14.91 -3.69
CA THR A 286 20.30 13.98 -3.50
C THR A 286 19.78 12.64 -2.99
N LEU A 287 20.20 11.54 -3.64
CA LEU A 287 19.83 10.18 -3.23
C LEU A 287 20.48 9.78 -1.90
N VAL A 288 19.82 8.93 -1.12
CA VAL A 288 20.42 8.28 0.06
C VAL A 288 21.44 7.20 -0.32
N ASP A 289 22.21 6.73 0.66
CA ASP A 289 23.07 5.56 0.54
C ASP A 289 22.23 4.28 0.72
N PHE A 290 21.65 3.77 -0.38
CA PHE A 290 20.75 2.62 -0.35
C PHE A 290 21.35 1.36 0.26
N GLU A 291 22.66 1.11 0.06
CA GLU A 291 23.29 -0.10 0.58
C GLU A 291 23.45 0.00 2.09
N LYS A 292 23.98 1.11 2.58
CA LYS A 292 24.09 1.38 4.02
C LYS A 292 22.74 1.41 4.71
N MET A 293 21.70 1.99 4.12
CA MET A 293 20.37 2.04 4.75
C MET A 293 19.72 0.66 4.82
N ALA A 294 19.95 -0.22 3.84
CA ALA A 294 19.50 -1.61 3.91
C ALA A 294 20.21 -2.41 5.03
N GLU A 295 21.49 -2.13 5.30
CA GLU A 295 22.23 -2.72 6.43
C GLU A 295 21.67 -2.31 7.81
N GLU A 296 20.98 -1.17 7.90
CA GLU A 296 20.26 -0.73 9.12
C GLU A 296 18.87 -1.38 9.28
N GLY A 297 18.44 -2.24 8.34
CA GLY A 297 17.20 -3.01 8.45
C GLY A 297 15.94 -2.33 7.87
N VAL A 298 16.08 -1.43 6.89
CA VAL A 298 14.91 -0.85 6.19
C VAL A 298 14.36 -1.78 5.11
N VAL A 299 13.03 -1.90 5.01
CA VAL A 299 12.36 -2.85 4.10
C VAL A 299 12.15 -2.32 2.68
N ALA A 300 12.09 -1.00 2.51
CA ALA A 300 11.84 -0.33 1.23
C ALA A 300 12.33 1.12 1.22
N PHE A 301 12.43 1.69 0.01
CA PHE A 301 12.77 3.09 -0.23
C PHE A 301 11.61 3.85 -0.87
N THR A 302 11.24 5.00 -0.30
CA THR A 302 10.12 5.85 -0.78
C THR A 302 10.25 7.30 -0.31
N ASP A 303 9.94 8.28 -1.17
CA ASP A 303 9.72 9.68 -0.73
C ASP A 303 8.20 9.92 -0.53
N ASP A 304 7.56 9.10 0.32
CA ASP A 304 6.11 9.10 0.51
C ASP A 304 5.54 10.45 1.02
N GLY A 305 4.48 10.93 0.39
CA GLY A 305 3.91 12.27 0.63
C GLY A 305 4.77 13.44 0.15
N LYS A 306 5.88 13.19 -0.58
CA LYS A 306 6.69 14.18 -1.32
C LYS A 306 7.31 13.53 -2.57
N PRO A 307 6.54 13.26 -3.63
CA PRO A 307 6.96 12.43 -4.76
C PRO A 307 8.29 12.88 -5.40
N VAL A 308 9.07 11.93 -5.90
CA VAL A 308 10.32 12.22 -6.63
C VAL A 308 9.98 12.98 -7.91
N MET A 309 10.38 14.25 -7.96
CA MET A 309 9.90 15.25 -8.92
C MET A 309 10.42 15.05 -10.35
N THR A 310 11.50 14.29 -10.55
CA THR A 310 12.08 14.10 -11.89
C THR A 310 12.31 12.63 -12.21
N ALA A 311 11.86 12.22 -13.39
CA ALA A 311 12.12 10.89 -13.94
C ALA A 311 13.63 10.56 -13.98
N ALA A 312 14.47 11.57 -14.24
CA ALA A 312 15.92 11.41 -14.28
C ALA A 312 16.57 11.12 -12.91
N LEU A 313 15.94 11.51 -11.79
CA LEU A 313 16.40 11.16 -10.45
C LEU A 313 15.86 9.79 -10.02
N LEU A 314 14.57 9.53 -10.25
CA LEU A 314 13.96 8.23 -9.95
C LEU A 314 14.61 7.10 -10.76
N TYR A 315 14.97 7.33 -12.03
CA TYR A 315 15.75 6.41 -12.86
C TYR A 315 17.10 6.05 -12.21
N LYS A 316 17.80 7.02 -11.61
CA LYS A 316 19.06 6.77 -10.90
C LYS A 316 18.85 5.94 -9.64
N ALA A 317 17.80 6.23 -8.87
CA ALA A 317 17.42 5.44 -7.69
C ALA A 317 17.09 3.99 -8.08
N MET A 318 16.20 3.79 -9.05
CA MET A 318 15.84 2.46 -9.56
C MET A 318 17.05 1.68 -10.09
N LYS A 319 18.00 2.32 -10.80
CA LYS A 319 19.26 1.67 -11.22
C LYS A 319 20.24 1.37 -10.08
N ALA A 320 20.10 1.99 -8.91
CA ALA A 320 20.84 1.60 -7.71
C ALA A 320 20.14 0.41 -7.05
N CYS A 321 18.85 0.55 -6.72
CA CYS A 321 18.04 -0.46 -6.07
C CYS A 321 18.01 -1.81 -6.82
N ALA A 322 17.93 -1.79 -8.16
CA ALA A 322 17.94 -3.00 -8.99
C ALA A 322 19.20 -3.88 -8.80
N LYS A 323 20.36 -3.31 -8.45
CA LYS A 323 21.62 -4.07 -8.27
C LYS A 323 21.61 -5.01 -7.06
N LYS A 324 20.86 -4.64 -6.02
CA LYS A 324 20.70 -5.41 -4.77
C LYS A 324 19.26 -5.93 -4.62
N ASP A 325 18.43 -5.70 -5.63
CA ASP A 325 17.02 -6.09 -5.71
C ASP A 325 16.15 -5.51 -4.58
N TYR A 326 16.48 -4.29 -4.14
CA TYR A 326 15.72 -3.50 -3.17
C TYR A 326 14.36 -3.05 -3.74
N LEU A 327 13.40 -2.76 -2.85
CA LEU A 327 12.08 -2.25 -3.22
C LEU A 327 12.08 -0.71 -3.30
N ILE A 328 11.62 -0.16 -4.42
CA ILE A 328 11.10 1.21 -4.49
C ILE A 328 9.58 1.14 -4.30
N MET A 329 9.05 1.87 -3.32
CA MET A 329 7.62 2.19 -3.25
C MET A 329 7.42 3.62 -3.76
N SER A 330 6.31 3.89 -4.43
CA SER A 330 6.05 5.21 -5.03
C SER A 330 4.66 5.74 -4.69
N HIS A 331 4.65 6.82 -3.90
CA HIS A 331 3.53 7.74 -3.80
C HIS A 331 3.38 8.46 -5.14
N CYS A 332 2.48 7.95 -5.99
CA CYS A 332 2.30 8.49 -7.34
C CYS A 332 1.42 9.74 -7.33
N GLU A 333 2.05 10.91 -7.26
CA GLU A 333 1.41 12.22 -7.44
C GLU A 333 2.26 13.11 -8.36
N GLU A 334 1.63 13.76 -9.33
CA GLU A 334 2.20 14.84 -10.14
C GLU A 334 1.74 16.19 -9.56
N MET A 335 2.64 16.86 -8.85
CA MET A 335 2.34 18.05 -8.06
C MET A 335 1.66 19.17 -8.84
N SER A 336 1.97 19.35 -10.13
CA SER A 336 1.35 20.40 -10.95
C SER A 336 -0.12 20.13 -11.30
N LEU A 337 -0.58 18.89 -11.19
CA LEU A 337 -1.97 18.45 -11.40
C LEU A 337 -2.75 18.29 -10.07
N ALA A 338 -2.06 18.15 -8.94
CA ALA A 338 -2.64 18.15 -7.60
C ALA A 338 -2.69 19.54 -6.95
N ALA A 339 -1.94 20.52 -7.47
CA ALA A 339 -1.76 21.85 -6.88
C ALA A 339 -3.08 22.58 -6.55
N GLY A 340 -3.33 22.81 -5.26
CA GLY A 340 -4.53 23.50 -4.76
C GLY A 340 -5.77 22.61 -4.62
N GLY A 341 -5.69 21.34 -5.01
CA GLY A 341 -6.73 20.34 -4.77
C GLY A 341 -6.87 19.97 -3.29
N ALA A 342 -8.02 19.42 -2.93
CA ALA A 342 -8.36 18.99 -1.57
C ALA A 342 -9.25 17.74 -1.52
N ILE A 343 -10.10 17.51 -2.54
CA ILE A 343 -10.85 16.24 -2.74
C ILE A 343 -10.82 15.88 -4.24
N ASN A 344 -11.59 14.88 -4.71
CA ASN A 344 -11.58 14.49 -6.14
C ASN A 344 -12.04 15.64 -7.07
N GLU A 345 -11.52 15.68 -8.31
CA GLU A 345 -12.00 16.57 -9.37
C GLU A 345 -13.33 16.08 -9.98
N GLY A 346 -14.37 16.05 -9.15
CA GLY A 346 -15.67 15.46 -9.46
C GLY A 346 -16.85 16.39 -9.30
N ALA A 347 -18.03 15.81 -9.07
CA ALA A 347 -19.25 16.56 -8.82
C ALA A 347 -19.19 17.26 -7.45
N ILE A 348 -18.60 16.61 -6.45
CA ILE A 348 -18.60 17.05 -5.06
C ILE A 348 -17.69 18.25 -4.83
N SER A 349 -16.52 18.35 -5.48
CA SER A 349 -15.67 19.56 -5.42
C SER A 349 -16.37 20.78 -6.01
N ARG A 350 -17.05 20.63 -7.14
CA ARG A 350 -17.86 21.70 -7.74
C ARG A 350 -19.07 22.09 -6.87
N GLN A 351 -19.72 21.14 -6.21
CA GLN A 351 -20.83 21.39 -5.30
C GLN A 351 -20.39 22.13 -4.02
N LEU A 352 -19.23 21.77 -3.46
CA LEU A 352 -18.70 22.36 -2.22
C LEU A 352 -17.88 23.63 -2.42
N GLY A 353 -17.50 23.97 -3.67
CA GLY A 353 -16.63 25.11 -3.96
C GLY A 353 -15.17 24.89 -3.52
N VAL A 354 -14.72 23.63 -3.49
CA VAL A 354 -13.43 23.19 -2.94
C VAL A 354 -12.55 22.64 -4.06
N GLY A 355 -11.22 22.76 -3.94
CA GLY A 355 -10.27 22.31 -4.95
C GLY A 355 -10.36 20.81 -5.26
N GLY A 356 -10.32 20.47 -6.54
CA GLY A 356 -10.26 19.09 -7.04
C GLY A 356 -8.83 18.62 -7.34
N ILE A 357 -8.55 17.33 -7.14
CA ILE A 357 -7.34 16.62 -7.57
C ILE A 357 -7.74 15.66 -8.69
N SER A 358 -7.20 15.87 -9.89
CA SER A 358 -7.56 15.08 -11.08
C SER A 358 -7.03 13.65 -11.01
N ASN A 359 -7.70 12.69 -11.65
CA ASN A 359 -7.18 11.32 -11.82
C ASN A 359 -5.83 11.29 -12.57
N ALA A 360 -5.58 12.31 -13.40
CA ALA A 360 -4.31 12.49 -14.10
C ALA A 360 -3.13 12.73 -13.14
N ALA A 361 -3.35 13.29 -11.95
CA ALA A 361 -2.29 13.52 -10.97
C ALA A 361 -1.67 12.20 -10.47
N GLU A 362 -2.46 11.14 -10.34
CA GLU A 362 -1.95 9.80 -9.98
C GLU A 362 -1.40 9.06 -11.22
N SER A 363 -2.26 8.89 -12.23
CA SER A 363 -2.01 7.96 -13.33
C SER A 363 -0.85 8.35 -14.25
N VAL A 364 -0.48 9.64 -14.33
CA VAL A 364 0.72 10.09 -15.05
C VAL A 364 2.00 9.62 -14.35
N CYS A 365 2.06 9.68 -13.02
CA CYS A 365 3.20 9.17 -12.25
C CYS A 365 3.26 7.64 -12.26
N VAL A 366 2.11 6.94 -12.20
CA VAL A 366 2.06 5.47 -12.36
C VAL A 366 2.61 5.05 -13.73
N ALA A 367 2.21 5.72 -14.82
CA ALA A 367 2.73 5.44 -16.16
C ALA A 367 4.24 5.71 -16.28
N ARG A 368 4.72 6.83 -15.73
CA ARG A 368 6.13 7.21 -15.66
C ARG A 368 6.95 6.13 -14.94
N ASP A 369 6.53 5.72 -13.76
CA ASP A 369 7.32 4.87 -12.87
C ASP A 369 7.36 3.42 -13.37
N ILE A 370 6.26 2.93 -13.94
CA ILE A 370 6.20 1.63 -14.64
C ILE A 370 7.25 1.56 -15.75
N LEU A 371 7.36 2.59 -16.60
CA LEU A 371 8.32 2.60 -17.72
C LEU A 371 9.77 2.67 -17.22
N LEU A 372 10.03 3.36 -16.11
CA LEU A 372 11.35 3.37 -15.49
C LEU A 372 11.68 2.02 -14.82
N ALA A 373 10.72 1.34 -14.22
CA ALA A 373 10.91 -0.01 -13.66
C ALA A 373 11.14 -1.06 -14.76
N GLU A 374 10.43 -0.95 -15.89
CA GLU A 374 10.57 -1.81 -17.07
C GLU A 374 11.97 -1.70 -17.70
N GLU A 375 12.50 -0.49 -17.90
CA GLU A 375 13.85 -0.24 -18.42
C GLU A 375 14.97 -0.60 -17.41
N THR A 376 14.72 -0.53 -16.10
CA THR A 376 15.78 -0.76 -15.08
C THR A 376 15.77 -2.15 -14.45
N GLY A 377 14.69 -2.91 -14.59
CA GLY A 377 14.48 -4.17 -13.87
C GLY A 377 14.26 -3.99 -12.35
N CYS A 378 14.09 -2.77 -11.86
CA CYS A 378 13.85 -2.49 -10.44
C CYS A 378 12.50 -3.07 -9.98
N ARG A 379 12.43 -3.47 -8.70
CA ARG A 379 11.14 -3.76 -8.05
C ARG A 379 10.45 -2.43 -7.76
N LEU A 380 9.23 -2.28 -8.27
CA LEU A 380 8.37 -1.12 -8.03
C LEU A 380 7.11 -1.57 -7.31
N HIS A 381 6.67 -0.78 -6.34
CA HIS A 381 5.37 -0.91 -5.72
C HIS A 381 4.63 0.43 -5.80
N ILE A 382 3.42 0.44 -6.37
CA ILE A 382 2.57 1.63 -6.43
C ILE A 382 1.74 1.71 -5.15
N CYS A 383 1.94 2.78 -4.36
CA CYS A 383 1.18 3.01 -3.13
C CYS A 383 -0.28 3.35 -3.43
N HIS A 384 -1.18 2.99 -2.49
CA HIS A 384 -2.56 3.45 -2.34
C HIS A 384 -3.29 3.85 -3.66
N VAL A 385 -3.39 2.92 -4.63
CA VAL A 385 -4.00 3.19 -5.94
C VAL A 385 -5.47 3.57 -5.79
N SER A 386 -5.91 4.64 -6.46
CA SER A 386 -7.27 5.19 -6.36
C SER A 386 -8.00 5.41 -7.69
N THR A 387 -7.34 5.26 -8.85
CA THR A 387 -7.96 5.52 -10.18
C THR A 387 -8.10 4.28 -11.05
N GLU A 388 -9.17 4.23 -11.86
CA GLU A 388 -9.33 3.23 -12.94
C GLU A 388 -8.11 3.19 -13.87
N GLN A 389 -7.57 4.37 -14.20
CA GLN A 389 -6.50 4.51 -15.19
C GLN A 389 -5.18 3.90 -14.67
N SER A 390 -4.85 4.09 -13.38
CA SER A 390 -3.71 3.42 -12.76
C SER A 390 -3.87 1.90 -12.70
N VAL A 391 -5.06 1.39 -12.33
CA VAL A 391 -5.33 -0.06 -12.35
C VAL A 391 -5.12 -0.63 -13.76
N ALA A 392 -5.62 0.04 -14.80
CA ALA A 392 -5.40 -0.36 -16.19
C ALA A 392 -3.90 -0.37 -16.57
N LEU A 393 -3.15 0.67 -16.20
CA LEU A 393 -1.70 0.77 -16.45
C LEU A 393 -0.91 -0.36 -15.76
N ILE A 394 -1.22 -0.65 -14.49
CA ILE A 394 -0.60 -1.73 -13.71
C ILE A 394 -0.92 -3.09 -14.33
N ARG A 395 -2.18 -3.32 -14.74
CA ARG A 395 -2.62 -4.56 -15.39
C ARG A 395 -1.86 -4.82 -16.69
N GLU A 396 -1.70 -3.82 -17.54
CA GLU A 396 -0.92 -3.94 -18.77
C GLU A 396 0.59 -4.07 -18.52
N ALA A 397 1.11 -3.50 -17.43
CA ALA A 397 2.52 -3.67 -17.04
C ALA A 397 2.82 -5.10 -16.55
N LYS A 398 1.95 -5.68 -15.71
CA LYS A 398 2.06 -7.08 -15.29
C LYS A 398 2.01 -8.04 -16.48
N LYS A 399 1.15 -7.79 -17.47
CA LYS A 399 1.10 -8.58 -18.73
C LYS A 399 2.41 -8.54 -19.54
N ARG A 400 3.19 -7.46 -19.45
CA ARG A 400 4.53 -7.36 -20.08
C ARG A 400 5.66 -7.98 -19.24
N GLY A 401 5.37 -8.44 -18.03
CA GLY A 401 6.36 -8.97 -17.10
C GLY A 401 7.15 -7.90 -16.33
N VAL A 402 6.67 -6.65 -16.30
CA VAL A 402 7.27 -5.59 -15.47
C VAL A 402 7.19 -6.00 -14.01
N ARG A 403 8.28 -5.76 -13.24
CA ARG A 403 8.39 -6.12 -11.82
C ARG A 403 7.66 -5.12 -10.91
N VAL A 404 6.40 -4.84 -11.25
CA VAL A 404 5.50 -3.94 -10.53
C VAL A 404 4.47 -4.72 -9.71
N THR A 405 4.33 -4.33 -8.45
CA THR A 405 3.16 -4.65 -7.62
C THR A 405 2.43 -3.36 -7.23
N ALA A 406 1.25 -3.46 -6.65
CA ALA A 406 0.47 -2.32 -6.21
C ALA A 406 -0.42 -2.68 -5.02
N GLU A 407 -0.68 -1.69 -4.17
CA GLU A 407 -1.62 -1.76 -3.06
C GLU A 407 -2.80 -0.79 -3.29
N THR A 408 -3.85 -0.96 -2.50
CA THR A 408 -4.94 0.02 -2.35
C THR A 408 -5.47 -0.05 -0.92
N CYS A 409 -6.29 0.92 -0.54
CA CYS A 409 -6.74 1.08 0.84
C CYS A 409 -8.22 0.75 1.03
N PRO A 410 -8.65 0.23 2.21
CA PRO A 410 -10.03 -0.17 2.47
C PRO A 410 -11.07 0.93 2.22
N HIS A 411 -10.67 2.19 2.36
CA HIS A 411 -11.55 3.33 2.17
C HIS A 411 -11.92 3.58 0.68
N TYR A 412 -11.08 3.22 -0.29
CA TYR A 412 -11.45 3.28 -1.72
C TYR A 412 -12.40 2.15 -2.14
N VAL A 413 -12.50 1.09 -1.34
CA VAL A 413 -13.47 -0.01 -1.53
C VAL A 413 -14.81 0.30 -0.84
N ALA A 414 -14.76 0.94 0.33
CA ALA A 414 -15.94 1.28 1.12
C ALA A 414 -16.68 2.54 0.63
N PHE A 415 -15.96 3.50 0.02
CA PHE A 415 -16.49 4.85 -0.22
C PHE A 415 -16.16 5.40 -1.61
N THR A 416 -16.84 6.50 -1.96
CA THR A 416 -16.65 7.35 -3.14
C THR A 416 -16.59 8.82 -2.71
N GLU A 417 -16.41 9.76 -3.65
CA GLU A 417 -16.34 11.20 -3.37
C GLU A 417 -17.54 11.75 -2.59
N GLU A 418 -18.72 11.13 -2.72
CA GLU A 418 -19.94 11.46 -1.97
C GLU A 418 -19.76 11.36 -0.44
N ALA A 419 -18.85 10.52 0.06
CA ALA A 419 -18.58 10.39 1.51
C ALA A 419 -18.11 11.70 2.15
N VAL A 420 -17.54 12.62 1.36
CA VAL A 420 -17.16 13.96 1.80
C VAL A 420 -18.37 14.79 2.26
N LEU A 421 -19.56 14.58 1.67
CA LEU A 421 -20.79 15.26 2.09
C LEU A 421 -21.24 14.90 3.51
N TYR A 422 -20.91 13.68 3.97
CA TYR A 422 -21.39 13.12 5.23
C TYR A 422 -20.34 13.15 6.34
N HIS A 423 -19.05 12.98 5.99
CA HIS A 423 -17.94 12.90 6.94
C HIS A 423 -16.98 14.10 6.87
N GLY A 424 -17.14 15.01 5.91
CA GLY A 424 -16.36 16.25 5.79
C GLY A 424 -14.85 15.99 5.76
N VAL A 425 -14.12 16.68 6.64
CA VAL A 425 -12.66 16.52 6.78
C VAL A 425 -12.21 15.09 7.10
N ASN A 426 -13.07 14.26 7.71
CA ASN A 426 -12.77 12.86 8.00
C ASN A 426 -12.93 11.93 6.79
N ALA A 427 -13.36 12.43 5.63
CA ALA A 427 -13.24 11.76 4.33
C ALA A 427 -12.12 12.35 3.44
N LYS A 428 -11.26 13.23 3.99
CA LYS A 428 -10.11 13.80 3.27
C LYS A 428 -8.80 13.04 3.56
N MET A 429 -8.32 12.32 2.55
CA MET A 429 -6.99 11.70 2.43
C MET A 429 -6.41 11.97 1.03
N ASN A 430 -5.15 11.60 0.78
CA ASN A 430 -4.51 11.77 -0.53
C ASN A 430 -3.85 10.45 -0.97
N PRO A 431 -4.22 9.84 -2.11
CA PRO A 431 -5.27 10.26 -3.05
C PRO A 431 -6.67 10.45 -2.44
N PRO A 432 -7.54 11.27 -3.03
CA PRO A 432 -8.91 11.46 -2.52
C PRO A 432 -9.81 10.26 -2.86
N LEU A 433 -10.90 10.09 -2.12
CA LEU A 433 -12.01 9.21 -2.53
C LEU A 433 -12.58 9.70 -3.87
N ARG A 434 -12.67 8.79 -4.86
CA ARG A 434 -13.01 9.12 -6.26
C ARG A 434 -14.42 8.64 -6.66
N SER A 435 -14.69 8.61 -7.96
CA SER A 435 -16.00 8.22 -8.49
C SER A 435 -16.34 6.75 -8.22
N GLU A 436 -17.63 6.39 -8.30
CA GLU A 436 -18.08 4.99 -8.32
C GLU A 436 -17.31 4.15 -9.35
N LYS A 437 -16.99 4.73 -10.53
CA LYS A 437 -16.26 4.05 -11.60
C LYS A 437 -14.86 3.66 -11.17
N ASP A 438 -14.17 4.56 -10.46
CA ASP A 438 -12.83 4.29 -9.93
C ASP A 438 -12.89 3.23 -8.82
N ARG A 439 -13.82 3.34 -7.86
CA ARG A 439 -14.01 2.33 -6.82
C ARG A 439 -14.31 0.93 -7.39
N GLN A 440 -15.13 0.83 -8.44
CA GLN A 440 -15.37 -0.46 -9.09
C GLN A 440 -14.10 -1.01 -9.75
N ALA A 441 -13.29 -0.17 -10.42
CA ALA A 441 -12.00 -0.60 -10.97
C ALA A 441 -10.99 -1.04 -9.89
N ILE A 442 -11.03 -0.43 -8.69
CA ILE A 442 -10.26 -0.90 -7.51
C ILE A 442 -10.74 -2.29 -7.06
N ILE A 443 -12.05 -2.51 -6.95
CA ILE A 443 -12.63 -3.81 -6.58
C ILE A 443 -12.27 -4.89 -7.62
N GLU A 444 -12.42 -4.60 -8.91
CA GLU A 444 -11.98 -5.50 -10.00
C GLU A 444 -10.48 -5.80 -9.94
N GLY A 445 -9.64 -4.79 -9.66
CA GLY A 445 -8.19 -4.95 -9.53
C GLY A 445 -7.77 -5.80 -8.33
N LEU A 446 -8.53 -5.75 -7.23
CA LEU A 446 -8.33 -6.63 -6.07
C LEU A 446 -8.78 -8.08 -6.35
N LEU A 447 -9.85 -8.26 -7.14
CA LEU A 447 -10.36 -9.57 -7.53
C LEU A 447 -9.46 -10.28 -8.55
N ASP A 448 -8.93 -9.57 -9.56
CA ASP A 448 -8.16 -10.17 -10.66
C ASP A 448 -6.64 -10.28 -10.42
N GLY A 449 -6.14 -9.72 -9.30
CA GLY A 449 -4.72 -9.74 -8.95
C GLY A 449 -3.88 -8.61 -9.56
N THR A 450 -4.50 -7.63 -10.22
CA THR A 450 -3.83 -6.38 -10.62
C THR A 450 -3.31 -5.62 -9.41
N LEU A 451 -4.08 -5.61 -8.31
CA LEU A 451 -3.69 -5.11 -7.00
C LEU A 451 -3.33 -6.31 -6.10
N ASP A 452 -2.15 -6.27 -5.51
CA ASP A 452 -1.51 -7.42 -4.86
C ASP A 452 -1.88 -7.55 -3.38
N CYS A 453 -2.11 -6.41 -2.71
CA CYS A 453 -2.41 -6.32 -1.29
C CYS A 453 -3.32 -5.15 -0.93
N ILE A 454 -3.84 -5.17 0.29
CA ILE A 454 -4.55 -4.04 0.91
C ILE A 454 -3.63 -3.44 1.98
N SER A 455 -3.31 -2.16 1.86
CA SER A 455 -2.56 -1.37 2.85
C SER A 455 -3.50 -0.44 3.59
N THR A 456 -3.13 0.04 4.78
CA THR A 456 -4.10 0.84 5.55
C THR A 456 -4.08 2.33 5.24
N ASP A 457 -2.96 2.86 4.73
CA ASP A 457 -2.62 4.29 4.74
C ASP A 457 -3.06 4.93 6.07
N HIS A 458 -2.59 4.34 7.18
CA HIS A 458 -2.93 4.85 8.49
C HIS A 458 -2.20 6.18 8.72
N ALA A 459 -2.91 7.25 8.42
CA ALA A 459 -2.49 8.64 8.48
C ALA A 459 -3.22 9.38 9.63
N PRO A 460 -2.75 9.24 10.87
CA PRO A 460 -3.32 9.91 12.04
C PRO A 460 -2.94 11.39 12.09
N HIS A 461 -3.89 12.21 12.53
CA HIS A 461 -3.80 13.67 12.65
C HIS A 461 -4.53 14.16 13.90
N SER A 462 -4.04 15.21 14.56
CA SER A 462 -4.76 15.78 15.71
C SER A 462 -6.08 16.42 15.28
N LYS A 463 -7.01 16.64 16.23
CA LYS A 463 -8.28 17.34 15.94
C LYS A 463 -8.04 18.77 15.41
N ALA A 464 -6.93 19.41 15.79
CA ALA A 464 -6.51 20.71 15.25
C ALA A 464 -5.97 20.64 13.80
N ASP A 465 -5.28 19.55 13.42
CA ASP A 465 -4.80 19.34 12.05
C ASP A 465 -5.94 19.08 11.06
N LYS A 466 -6.99 18.38 11.51
CA LYS A 466 -8.19 18.13 10.70
C LYS A 466 -9.08 19.37 10.66
N GLY A 467 -9.28 20.07 11.77
CA GLY A 467 -10.12 21.27 11.84
C GLY A 467 -11.53 21.05 11.28
N GLU A 468 -12.09 22.08 10.65
CA GLU A 468 -13.41 22.04 10.01
C GLU A 468 -13.37 22.45 8.53
N ASP A 469 -12.34 23.20 8.12
CA ASP A 469 -12.17 23.71 6.75
C ASP A 469 -11.66 22.61 5.81
N LEU A 470 -12.52 22.15 4.89
CA LEU A 470 -12.17 21.07 3.95
C LEU A 470 -11.00 21.41 3.01
N GLN A 471 -10.79 22.69 2.65
CA GLN A 471 -9.67 23.10 1.82
C GLN A 471 -8.35 23.05 2.61
N LYS A 472 -8.34 23.60 3.84
CA LYS A 472 -7.12 23.74 4.68
C LYS A 472 -6.77 22.52 5.54
N SER A 473 -7.75 21.67 5.85
CA SER A 473 -7.60 20.46 6.66
C SER A 473 -6.51 19.53 6.14
N ALA A 474 -5.78 18.87 7.03
CA ALA A 474 -4.75 17.92 6.64
C ALA A 474 -5.35 16.67 5.97
N PHE A 475 -4.70 16.21 4.89
CA PHE A 475 -4.98 14.91 4.28
C PHE A 475 -4.56 13.79 5.24
N GLY A 476 -5.42 12.79 5.38
CA GLY A 476 -5.12 11.54 6.10
C GLY A 476 -6.30 11.06 6.93
N ILE A 477 -6.47 9.74 6.99
CA ILE A 477 -7.40 9.05 7.89
C ILE A 477 -6.72 7.85 8.56
N ILE A 478 -7.23 7.37 9.69
CA ILE A 478 -6.74 6.13 10.32
C ILE A 478 -7.41 4.89 9.72
N GLY A 479 -6.58 3.89 9.37
CA GLY A 479 -7.03 2.60 8.80
C GLY A 479 -6.81 1.36 9.67
N LEU A 480 -5.69 1.23 10.40
CA LEU A 480 -5.26 -0.01 11.11
C LEU A 480 -6.37 -0.86 11.75
N GLN A 481 -7.23 -0.28 12.59
CA GLN A 481 -8.26 -1.05 13.31
C GLN A 481 -9.54 -1.34 12.50
N THR A 482 -9.81 -0.58 11.45
CA THR A 482 -11.01 -0.74 10.61
C THR A 482 -10.73 -1.47 9.30
N ALA A 483 -9.46 -1.64 8.92
CA ALA A 483 -9.06 -2.12 7.60
C ALA A 483 -9.59 -3.52 7.25
N PHE A 484 -9.31 -4.52 8.09
CA PHE A 484 -9.81 -5.88 7.86
C PHE A 484 -11.35 -5.97 8.01
N PRO A 485 -11.99 -5.38 9.04
CA PRO A 485 -13.44 -5.32 9.12
C PRO A 485 -14.12 -4.67 7.89
N ALA A 486 -13.57 -3.57 7.37
CA ALA A 486 -14.07 -2.91 6.17
C ALA A 486 -13.90 -3.80 4.93
N ALA A 487 -12.72 -4.40 4.73
CA ALA A 487 -12.50 -5.32 3.61
C ALA A 487 -13.44 -6.53 3.66
N LEU A 488 -13.64 -7.16 4.83
CA LEU A 488 -14.60 -8.25 4.98
C LEU A 488 -16.04 -7.81 4.67
N THR A 489 -16.44 -6.63 5.16
CA THR A 489 -17.78 -6.08 4.94
C THR A 489 -18.06 -5.80 3.46
N TYR A 490 -17.17 -5.06 2.79
CA TYR A 490 -17.41 -4.55 1.43
C TYR A 490 -16.91 -5.46 0.30
N LEU A 491 -16.04 -6.45 0.57
CA LEU A 491 -15.59 -7.42 -0.44
C LEU A 491 -16.23 -8.80 -0.27
N CYS A 492 -16.35 -9.31 0.97
CA CYS A 492 -16.83 -10.68 1.21
C CYS A 492 -18.33 -10.75 1.54
N LYS A 493 -18.84 -9.82 2.36
CA LYS A 493 -20.25 -9.79 2.77
C LYS A 493 -21.16 -9.06 1.77
N ASP A 494 -20.61 -8.15 0.96
CA ASP A 494 -21.37 -7.53 -0.14
C ASP A 494 -21.71 -8.56 -1.22
N GLU A 495 -23.01 -8.78 -1.41
CA GLU A 495 -23.55 -9.75 -2.36
C GLU A 495 -23.17 -9.51 -3.82
N ARG A 496 -22.73 -8.29 -4.16
CA ARG A 496 -22.30 -7.86 -5.50
C ARG A 496 -20.85 -8.20 -5.79
N VAL A 497 -20.03 -8.43 -4.76
CA VAL A 497 -18.58 -8.63 -4.87
C VAL A 497 -18.18 -10.08 -4.55
N LYS A 498 -18.66 -10.62 -3.41
CA LYS A 498 -18.48 -12.04 -3.01
C LYS A 498 -17.04 -12.58 -3.14
N MET A 499 -16.05 -11.79 -2.74
CA MET A 499 -14.67 -12.24 -2.54
C MET A 499 -14.61 -13.31 -1.44
N ASP A 500 -13.78 -14.35 -1.60
CA ASP A 500 -13.58 -15.35 -0.55
C ASP A 500 -12.54 -14.92 0.51
N LEU A 501 -12.57 -15.58 1.68
CA LEU A 501 -11.66 -15.27 2.78
C LEU A 501 -10.21 -15.72 2.50
N PHE A 502 -9.97 -16.61 1.53
CA PHE A 502 -8.62 -16.97 1.11
C PHE A 502 -7.95 -15.83 0.35
N ARG A 503 -8.69 -15.13 -0.52
CA ARG A 503 -8.20 -13.92 -1.19
C ARG A 503 -7.92 -12.78 -0.19
N LEU A 504 -8.69 -12.65 0.90
CA LEU A 504 -8.34 -11.70 1.97
C LEU A 504 -7.04 -12.09 2.71
N ILE A 505 -6.77 -13.38 2.97
CA ILE A 505 -5.49 -13.82 3.56
C ILE A 505 -4.32 -13.45 2.64
N GLU A 506 -4.48 -13.62 1.32
CA GLU A 506 -3.47 -13.16 0.36
C GLU A 506 -3.24 -11.65 0.45
N LEU A 507 -4.33 -10.86 0.45
CA LEU A 507 -4.29 -9.40 0.41
C LEU A 507 -3.73 -8.76 1.70
N PHE A 508 -3.97 -9.34 2.88
CA PHE A 508 -3.56 -8.79 4.18
C PHE A 508 -2.30 -9.45 4.78
N SER A 509 -1.92 -10.64 4.35
CA SER A 509 -0.82 -11.40 4.98
C SER A 509 0.19 -11.94 3.97
N THR A 510 -0.24 -12.78 3.03
CA THR A 510 0.69 -13.56 2.20
C THR A 510 1.38 -12.75 1.11
N ASN A 511 0.70 -11.77 0.50
CA ASN A 511 1.31 -10.91 -0.53
C ASN A 511 2.10 -9.74 0.05
N PRO A 512 1.65 -9.04 1.12
CA PRO A 512 2.51 -8.14 1.89
C PRO A 512 3.86 -8.77 2.28
N ALA A 513 3.86 -10.01 2.78
CA ALA A 513 5.09 -10.73 3.12
C ALA A 513 6.03 -10.88 1.91
N LYS A 514 5.53 -11.28 0.74
CA LYS A 514 6.32 -11.40 -0.51
C LYS A 514 6.82 -10.05 -1.04
N ILE A 515 6.03 -8.99 -0.90
CA ILE A 515 6.39 -7.63 -1.31
C ILE A 515 7.55 -7.11 -0.46
N LEU A 516 7.46 -7.28 0.87
CA LEU A 516 8.49 -6.87 1.83
C LEU A 516 9.65 -7.89 1.98
N ARG A 517 9.56 -9.06 1.32
CA ARG A 517 10.55 -10.19 1.34
C ARG A 517 10.64 -10.96 2.65
N LEU A 518 9.64 -10.80 3.50
CA LEU A 518 9.48 -11.44 4.81
C LEU A 518 8.86 -12.84 4.71
N ASP A 519 8.40 -13.26 3.52
CA ASP A 519 7.86 -14.59 3.26
C ASP A 519 8.85 -15.71 3.63
N LYS A 520 10.15 -15.49 3.39
CA LYS A 520 11.23 -16.44 3.73
C LYS A 520 11.51 -16.56 5.22
N GLU A 521 11.14 -15.55 6.01
CA GLU A 521 11.19 -15.60 7.48
C GLU A 521 9.93 -16.26 8.08
N GLY A 522 9.00 -16.74 7.23
CA GLY A 522 7.76 -17.39 7.67
C GLY A 522 6.63 -16.43 8.00
N TYR A 523 6.67 -15.17 7.54
CA TYR A 523 5.52 -14.27 7.62
C TYR A 523 4.46 -14.60 6.56
N GLY A 524 3.20 -14.23 6.85
CA GLY A 524 2.11 -14.32 5.89
C GLY A 524 1.59 -15.74 5.60
N VAL A 525 2.09 -16.74 6.34
CA VAL A 525 1.74 -18.17 6.21
C VAL A 525 1.56 -18.81 7.60
N ILE A 526 0.88 -19.96 7.67
CA ILE A 526 0.77 -20.77 8.88
C ILE A 526 1.38 -22.14 8.57
N GLN A 527 2.52 -22.46 9.19
CA GLN A 527 3.24 -23.72 8.98
C GLN A 527 4.07 -24.09 10.21
N GLU A 528 4.28 -25.38 10.45
CA GLU A 528 5.21 -25.86 11.48
C GLU A 528 6.63 -25.33 11.20
N GLY A 529 7.34 -24.92 12.26
CA GLY A 529 8.63 -24.23 12.17
C GLY A 529 8.56 -22.76 11.72
N GLY A 530 7.46 -22.30 11.13
CA GLY A 530 7.22 -20.89 10.80
C GLY A 530 6.89 -20.03 12.02
N ARG A 531 6.80 -18.70 11.83
CA ARG A 531 6.55 -17.75 12.93
C ARG A 531 5.18 -18.01 13.57
N ALA A 532 5.11 -17.93 14.89
CA ALA A 532 3.84 -18.02 15.63
C ALA A 532 3.16 -16.65 15.72
N ASP A 533 2.82 -16.09 14.55
CA ASP A 533 2.17 -14.80 14.37
C ASP A 533 0.77 -15.00 13.76
N LEU A 534 -0.26 -15.04 14.61
CA LEU A 534 -1.61 -15.51 14.26
C LEU A 534 -2.70 -14.53 14.72
N THR A 535 -3.77 -14.40 13.92
CA THR A 535 -4.93 -13.55 14.21
C THR A 535 -6.21 -14.37 14.15
N VAL A 536 -6.98 -14.38 15.25
CA VAL A 536 -8.28 -15.04 15.37
C VAL A 536 -9.38 -14.02 15.07
N ILE A 537 -10.31 -14.36 14.18
CA ILE A 537 -11.40 -13.46 13.77
C ILE A 537 -12.77 -14.08 14.01
N ASP A 538 -13.78 -13.25 14.28
CA ASP A 538 -15.19 -13.64 14.23
C ASP A 538 -15.83 -13.03 12.98
N PRO A 539 -15.87 -13.76 11.84
CA PRO A 539 -16.27 -13.22 10.53
C PRO A 539 -17.76 -12.91 10.41
N ASP A 540 -18.57 -13.37 11.37
CA ASP A 540 -20.02 -13.23 11.39
C ASP A 540 -20.49 -12.25 12.49
N SER A 541 -19.59 -11.86 13.40
CA SER A 541 -19.82 -10.73 14.29
C SER A 541 -19.94 -9.40 13.55
N GLU A 542 -20.93 -8.60 13.94
CA GLU A 542 -21.11 -7.21 13.53
C GLU A 542 -20.78 -6.26 14.70
N SER A 543 -20.26 -5.07 14.41
CA SER A 543 -20.02 -4.04 15.41
C SER A 543 -20.08 -2.62 14.82
N ILE A 544 -20.69 -1.68 15.56
CA ILE A 544 -20.65 -0.25 15.23
C ILE A 544 -19.30 0.30 15.67
N ILE A 545 -18.54 0.88 14.74
CA ILE A 545 -17.24 1.50 15.04
C ILE A 545 -17.45 2.79 15.83
N THR A 546 -16.79 2.90 16.99
CA THR A 546 -16.89 4.05 17.90
C THR A 546 -15.52 4.56 18.32
N GLU A 547 -15.42 5.84 18.72
CA GLU A 547 -14.14 6.47 19.13
C GLU A 547 -13.48 5.73 20.31
N SER A 548 -14.26 5.11 21.21
CA SER A 548 -13.75 4.32 22.35
C SER A 548 -13.20 2.92 21.99
N MET A 549 -13.49 2.41 20.80
CA MET A 549 -12.85 1.19 20.27
C MET A 549 -11.44 1.47 19.74
N LEU A 550 -11.12 2.72 19.43
CA LEU A 550 -9.82 3.11 18.89
C LEU A 550 -8.73 3.05 19.97
N ARG A 551 -7.49 2.81 19.53
CA ARG A 551 -6.27 2.69 20.35
C ARG A 551 -5.16 3.63 19.90
N SER A 552 -5.30 4.13 18.67
CA SER A 552 -4.65 5.31 18.09
C SER A 552 -4.93 6.56 18.92
N ARG A 553 -4.03 7.54 18.92
CA ARG A 553 -4.23 8.86 19.53
C ARG A 553 -5.28 9.71 18.79
N SER A 554 -5.56 9.39 17.53
CA SER A 554 -6.58 10.06 16.75
C SER A 554 -7.84 9.22 16.49
N ALA A 555 -8.85 9.90 15.99
CA ALA A 555 -10.15 9.41 15.55
C ALA A 555 -10.54 9.96 14.16
N ASN A 556 -9.58 10.45 13.37
CA ASN A 556 -9.83 10.99 12.02
C ASN A 556 -10.16 9.87 11.03
N THR A 557 -11.42 9.43 10.96
CA THR A 557 -11.84 8.36 10.05
C THR A 557 -13.34 8.45 9.70
N PRO A 558 -13.77 8.11 8.48
CA PRO A 558 -15.19 8.15 8.09
C PRO A 558 -15.95 6.90 8.58
N PHE A 559 -15.25 5.88 9.07
CA PHE A 559 -15.86 4.63 9.53
C PHE A 559 -16.61 4.76 10.87
N ILE A 560 -16.43 5.82 11.66
CA ILE A 560 -17.14 6.00 12.94
C ILE A 560 -18.65 6.11 12.70
N GLY A 561 -19.43 5.34 13.45
CA GLY A 561 -20.88 5.23 13.32
C GLY A 561 -21.35 4.18 12.30
N LEU A 562 -20.44 3.59 11.51
CA LEU A 562 -20.79 2.51 10.58
C LEU A 562 -20.70 1.15 11.27
N THR A 563 -21.55 0.22 10.84
CA THR A 563 -21.47 -1.19 11.24
C THR A 563 -20.52 -1.94 10.32
N LEU A 564 -19.51 -2.60 10.87
CA LEU A 564 -18.59 -3.46 10.13
C LEU A 564 -18.61 -4.88 10.71
N CYS A 565 -18.50 -5.87 9.82
CA CYS A 565 -18.35 -7.29 10.14
C CYS A 565 -16.88 -7.63 10.49
N GLY A 566 -16.63 -8.74 11.18
CA GLY A 566 -15.28 -9.34 11.24
C GLY A 566 -14.40 -8.85 12.39
N ARG A 567 -14.91 -8.87 13.63
CA ARG A 567 -14.14 -8.48 14.82
C ARG A 567 -12.89 -9.36 15.00
N ILE A 568 -11.79 -8.72 15.38
CA ILE A 568 -10.57 -9.41 15.85
C ILE A 568 -10.81 -9.89 17.29
N GLU A 569 -10.73 -11.21 17.52
CA GLU A 569 -11.02 -11.84 18.82
C GLU A 569 -9.76 -12.07 19.66
N ALA A 570 -8.65 -12.43 19.02
CA ALA A 570 -7.37 -12.65 19.67
C ALA A 570 -6.22 -12.47 18.67
N VAL A 571 -5.04 -12.07 19.15
CA VAL A 571 -3.80 -12.02 18.35
C VAL A 571 -2.67 -12.64 19.15
N CYS A 572 -1.94 -13.56 18.53
CA CYS A 572 -0.70 -14.13 19.05
C CYS A 572 0.47 -13.55 18.26
N LEU A 573 1.46 -12.97 18.95
CA LEU A 573 2.70 -12.47 18.35
C LEU A 573 3.90 -13.19 18.97
N ASN A 574 4.77 -13.73 18.12
CA ASN A 574 5.89 -14.58 18.52
C ASN A 574 5.46 -15.66 19.55
N GLY A 575 4.31 -16.31 19.33
CA GLY A 575 3.77 -17.40 20.16
C GLY A 575 2.98 -16.97 21.40
N ILE A 576 3.12 -15.71 21.85
CA ILE A 576 2.41 -15.19 23.04
C ILE A 576 1.09 -14.54 22.61
N ARG A 577 -0.02 -14.91 23.27
CA ARG A 577 -1.31 -14.20 23.13
C ARG A 577 -1.19 -12.78 23.71
N ARG A 578 -1.64 -11.78 22.94
CA ARG A 578 -1.52 -10.35 23.26
C ARG A 578 -2.87 -9.66 23.53
N ILE A 579 -3.93 -10.13 22.87
CA ILE A 579 -5.35 -9.80 23.12
C ILE A 579 -6.16 -11.10 23.06
#